data_AF-A0AAI9EDG8-F1
#
_entry.id   AF-A0AAI9EDG8-F1
#
_cell.length_a   1.000
_cell.length_b   1.000
_cell.length_c   1.000
_cell.angle_alpha   90.00
_cell.angle_beta   90.00
_cell.angle_gamma   90.00
#
_symmetry.space_group_name_H-M   'P 1'
#
loop_
_entity.id
_entity.type
_entity.pdbx_description
1 polymer ?
#
loop_
_entity_poly.entity_id
_entity_poly.type
_entity_poly.pdbx_seq_one_letter_code
_entity_poly.pdbx_strand_id
1 'polypeptide(L)'
;MTLFEQWGHLTQICWCATTRIGCATSYCPGGLANVFGDVEPYFTVCQYKEAGNVDGEYAVNVKPPQGAPQINGQTPLEYTN
;
A
#
# COMPACT_ATOMS: atom_id res chain seq x y z
N MET A 1 6.82 -19.35 -4.32
CA MET A 1 6.59 -17.91 -4.02
C MET A 1 6.84 -17.64 -2.54
N THR A 2 8.10 -17.47 -2.12
CA THR A 2 8.45 -17.29 -0.69
C THR A 2 8.63 -15.84 -0.28
N LEU A 3 8.65 -14.90 -1.23
CA LEU A 3 8.92 -13.48 -0.96
C LEU A 3 7.68 -12.59 -1.05
N PHE A 4 6.53 -13.13 -1.47
CA PHE A 4 5.32 -12.34 -1.72
C PHE A 4 4.87 -11.55 -0.48
N GLU A 5 5.00 -12.11 0.72
CA GLU A 5 4.68 -11.43 1.97
C GLU A 5 5.52 -10.16 2.21
N GLN A 6 6.72 -10.08 1.63
CA GLN A 6 7.62 -8.93 1.80
C GLN A 6 7.32 -7.78 0.84
N TRP A 7 6.77 -8.06 -0.35
CA TRP A 7 6.61 -7.05 -1.41
C TRP A 7 5.21 -6.97 -2.02
N GLY A 8 4.28 -7.88 -1.70
CA GLY A 8 2.96 -7.95 -2.32
C GLY A 8 2.11 -6.70 -2.08
N HIS A 9 2.24 -6.07 -0.92
CA HIS A 9 1.60 -4.77 -0.66
C HIS A 9 2.20 -3.65 -1.52
N LEU A 10 3.52 -3.59 -1.63
CA LEU A 10 4.23 -2.60 -2.46
C LEU A 10 3.86 -2.75 -3.94
N THR A 11 3.90 -3.98 -4.48
CA THR A 11 3.64 -4.21 -5.89
C THR A 11 2.21 -3.89 -6.28
N GLN A 12 1.25 -4.07 -5.38
CA GLN A 12 -0.13 -3.64 -5.62
C GLN A 12 -0.27 -2.11 -5.67
N ILE A 13 0.43 -1.38 -4.80
CA ILE A 13 0.45 0.10 -4.82
C ILE A 13 1.06 0.62 -6.13
N CYS A 14 2.13 -0.03 -6.60
CA CYS A 14 2.84 0.36 -7.82
C CYS A 14 2.30 -0.29 -9.11
N TRP A 15 1.16 -0.97 -9.06
CA TRP A 15 0.61 -1.70 -10.21
C TRP A 15 -0.01 -0.73 -11.24
N CYS A 16 0.63 -0.54 -12.40
CA CYS A 16 0.23 0.55 -13.31
C CYS A 16 -1.16 0.37 -13.96
N ALA A 17 -1.67 -0.87 -14.09
CA ALA A 17 -3.03 -1.11 -14.57
C ALA A 17 -4.11 -0.81 -13.51
N THR A 18 -3.74 -0.70 -12.24
CA THR A 18 -4.65 -0.33 -11.16
C THR A 18 -4.83 1.18 -11.13
N THR A 19 -6.00 1.65 -11.55
CA THR A 19 -6.26 3.10 -11.71
C THR A 19 -7.20 3.66 -10.65
N ARG A 20 -7.84 2.78 -9.88
CA ARG A 20 -8.82 3.16 -8.85
C ARG A 20 -8.58 2.37 -7.57
N ILE A 21 -8.54 3.12 -6.47
CA ILE A 21 -8.40 2.62 -5.12
C ILE A 21 -9.49 3.24 -4.24
N GLY A 22 -10.04 2.45 -3.32
CA GLY A 22 -10.88 2.93 -2.23
C GLY A 22 -10.30 2.47 -0.91
N CYS A 23 -10.05 3.39 0.01
CA CYS A 23 -9.53 3.08 1.33
C CYS A 23 -10.55 3.48 2.40
N ALA A 24 -10.55 2.73 3.50
CA ALA A 24 -11.29 3.07 4.70
C ALA A 24 -10.40 2.84 5.93
N THR A 25 -10.46 3.76 6.87
CA THR A 25 -9.76 3.68 8.15
C THR A 25 -10.78 3.69 9.28
N SER A 26 -10.69 2.73 10.19
CA SER A 26 -11.54 2.63 11.37
C SER A 26 -10.69 2.68 12.64
N TYR A 27 -11.17 3.39 13.65
CA TYR A 27 -10.60 3.31 15.00
C TYR A 27 -11.14 2.07 15.71
N CYS A 28 -10.24 1.28 16.31
CA CYS A 28 -10.51 0.03 17.01
C CYS A 28 -10.11 0.18 18.49
N PRO A 29 -11.03 0.56 19.40
CA PRO A 29 -10.68 0.90 20.78
C PRO A 29 -10.05 -0.25 21.58
N GLY A 30 -10.29 -1.50 21.17
CA GLY A 30 -9.66 -2.69 21.76
C GLY A 30 -8.30 -3.05 21.15
N GLY A 31 -7.76 -2.21 20.26
CA GLY A 31 -6.60 -2.52 19.44
C GLY A 31 -6.93 -3.46 18.28
N LEU A 32 -5.89 -3.90 17.57
CA LEU A 32 -5.98 -4.85 16.48
C LEU A 32 -5.56 -6.25 16.95
N ALA A 33 -6.27 -7.28 16.50
CA ALA A 33 -5.90 -8.66 16.76
C ALA A 33 -4.93 -9.17 15.68
N ASN A 34 -4.05 -10.11 16.03
CA ASN A 34 -3.10 -10.75 15.11
C ASN A 34 -2.12 -9.79 14.41
N VAL A 35 -1.78 -8.69 15.07
CA VAL A 35 -0.73 -7.75 14.62
C VAL A 35 0.50 -7.88 15.52
N PHE A 36 1.61 -7.28 15.10
CA PHE A 36 2.78 -7.11 15.95
C PHE A 36 2.47 -6.17 17.14
N GLY A 37 3.34 -6.14 18.15
CA GLY A 37 3.19 -5.20 19.27
C GLY A 37 3.25 -3.73 18.83
N ASP A 38 2.69 -2.84 19.66
CA ASP A 38 2.77 -1.37 19.50
C ASP A 38 2.18 -0.81 18.20
N VAL A 39 1.14 -1.45 17.65
CA VAL A 39 0.40 -0.94 16.50
C VAL A 39 -0.73 -0.01 16.97
N GLU A 40 -0.84 1.17 16.37
CA GLU A 40 -1.93 2.09 16.65
C GLU A 40 -3.31 1.45 16.40
N PRO A 41 -4.34 1.84 17.16
CA PRO A 41 -5.69 1.30 17.04
C PRO A 41 -6.44 1.80 15.80
N TYR A 42 -5.76 1.99 14.66
CA TYR A 42 -6.37 2.39 13.39
C TYR A 42 -6.20 1.26 12.37
N PHE A 43 -7.32 0.66 11.97
CA PHE A 43 -7.34 -0.34 10.92
C PHE A 43 -7.62 0.31 9.57
N THR A 44 -6.63 0.31 8.68
CA THR A 44 -6.80 0.82 7.31
C THR A 44 -6.83 -0.33 6.32
N VAL A 45 -7.87 -0.39 5.49
CA VAL A 45 -7.99 -1.34 4.38
C VAL A 45 -8.17 -0.56 3.09
N CYS A 46 -7.40 -0.91 2.07
CA CYS A 46 -7.55 -0.40 0.72
C CYS A 46 -7.93 -1.53 -0.23
N GLN A 47 -8.94 -1.29 -1.06
CA GLN A 47 -9.34 -2.16 -2.16
C GLN A 47 -9.01 -1.49 -3.49
N TYR A 48 -8.47 -2.29 -4.39
CA TYR A 48 -8.05 -1.89 -5.72
C TYR A 48 -9.06 -2.43 -6.73
N LYS A 49 -9.64 -1.57 -7.56
CA LYS A 49 -10.72 -1.98 -8.47
C LYS A 49 -10.20 -3.01 -9.48
N GLU A 50 -9.09 -2.69 -10.12
CA GLU A 50 -8.34 -3.63 -10.92
C GLU A 50 -7.28 -4.28 -10.01
N ALA A 51 -7.44 -5.57 -9.73
CA ALA A 51 -6.51 -6.32 -8.88
C ALA A 51 -5.14 -6.45 -9.55
N GLY A 52 -4.08 -6.21 -8.78
CA GLY A 52 -2.71 -6.42 -9.21
C GLY A 52 -2.17 -7.77 -8.73
N ASN A 53 -0.84 -7.89 -8.71
CA ASN A 53 -0.13 -9.08 -8.23
C ASN A 53 -0.45 -10.37 -8.99
N VAL A 54 -0.86 -10.24 -10.25
CA VAL A 54 -1.12 -11.38 -11.13
C VAL A 54 0.21 -12.02 -11.53
N ASP A 55 0.31 -13.35 -11.36
CA ASP A 55 1.52 -14.09 -11.70
C ASP A 55 1.85 -13.94 -13.20
N GLY A 56 3.12 -13.76 -13.52
CA GLY A 56 3.59 -13.49 -14.88
C GLY A 56 3.40 -12.04 -15.39
N GLU A 57 2.68 -11.17 -14.67
CA GLU A 57 2.38 -9.80 -15.14
C GLU A 57 3.22 -8.69 -14.48
N TYR A 58 4.17 -9.04 -13.60
CA TYR A 58 4.96 -8.07 -12.85
C TYR A 58 5.78 -7.12 -13.72
N ALA A 59 6.46 -7.63 -14.77
CA ALA A 59 7.32 -6.80 -15.61
C ALA A 59 6.56 -5.72 -16.39
N VAL A 60 5.29 -5.99 -16.73
CA VAL A 60 4.44 -5.03 -17.45
C VAL A 60 3.75 -4.06 -16.52
N ASN A 61 3.55 -4.40 -15.24
CA ASN A 61 2.80 -3.56 -14.29
C ASN A 61 3.64 -2.84 -13.23
N VAL A 62 4.77 -3.39 -12.80
CA VAL A 62 5.66 -2.78 -11.79
C VAL A 62 6.87 -2.19 -12.50
N LYS A 63 6.87 -0.87 -12.66
CA LYS A 63 7.93 -0.15 -13.40
C LYS A 63 9.07 0.29 -12.48
N PRO A 64 10.29 0.48 -13.02
CA PRO A 64 11.39 1.08 -12.27
C PRO A 64 11.01 2.48 -11.74
N PRO A 65 11.59 2.89 -10.60
CA PRO A 65 11.45 4.26 -10.11
C PRO A 65 11.89 5.28 -11.17
N GLN A 66 11.15 6.37 -11.31
CA GLN A 66 11.41 7.41 -12.31
C GLN A 66 12.30 8.55 -11.79
N GLY A 67 12.98 8.36 -10.66
CA GLY A 67 13.86 9.37 -10.04
C GLY A 67 13.13 10.46 -9.27
N ALA A 68 11.86 10.26 -8.89
CA ALA A 68 11.16 11.17 -7.99
C ALA A 68 11.87 11.23 -6.62
N PRO A 69 11.87 12.39 -5.94
CA PRO A 69 12.41 12.50 -4.58
C PRO A 69 11.77 11.47 -3.65
N GLN A 70 12.55 10.93 -2.73
CA GLN A 70 11.99 10.08 -1.68
C GLN A 70 11.09 10.92 -0.78
N ILE A 71 9.85 10.50 -0.60
CA ILE A 71 8.96 11.07 0.42
C ILE A 71 9.35 10.42 1.75
N ASN A 72 10.21 11.10 2.52
CA ASN A 72 10.37 10.77 3.93
C ASN A 72 9.17 11.34 4.69
N GLY A 73 8.57 10.58 5.60
CA GLY A 73 7.42 11.02 6.42
C GLY A 73 7.71 12.20 7.37
N GLN A 74 8.83 12.90 7.17
CA GLN A 74 9.24 14.13 7.83
C GLN A 74 8.93 15.38 7.00
N THR A 75 8.63 15.23 5.71
CA THR A 75 8.05 16.33 4.93
C THR A 75 6.61 16.50 5.40
N PRO A 76 6.21 17.66 5.94
CA PRO A 76 4.80 17.95 6.12
C PRO A 76 4.16 17.75 4.76
N LEU A 77 3.18 16.85 4.66
CA LEU A 77 2.27 16.89 3.54
C LEU A 77 1.63 18.28 3.64
N GLU A 78 2.10 19.21 2.83
CA GLU A 78 1.36 20.43 2.53
C GLU A 78 0.05 19.97 1.92
N TYR A 79 -0.91 19.69 2.79
CA TYR A 79 -2.31 19.53 2.45
C TYR A 79 -2.80 20.92 2.05
N THR A 80 -2.38 21.35 0.87
CA THR A 80 -2.96 22.51 0.21
C THR A 80 -4.36 22.09 -0.21
N ASN A 81 -5.34 22.63 0.53
CA ASN A 81 -6.73 22.70 0.07
C ASN A 81 -6.79 23.47 -1.26
#